data_AF-A0AAJ4BN69-F1
#
_entry.id   AF-A0AAJ4BN69-F1
#
_cell.length_a   1.000
_cell.length_b   1.000
_cell.length_c   1.000
_cell.angle_alpha   90.00
_cell.angle_beta   90.00
_cell.angle_gamma   90.00
#
_symmetry.space_group_name_H-M   'P 1'
#
loop_
_entity.id
_entity.type
_entity.pdbx_description
1 polymer ?
#
loop_
_entity_poly.entity_id
_entity_poly.type
_entity_poly.pdbx_seq_one_letter_code
_entity_poly.pdbx_strand_id
1 'polypeptide(L)'
;MDDAPSSAKNPNGAASASADKTATHGCPVSMVTGEELLTLTDGELQGVLPFAWTRLYRTSAVEVDSGLGLGWSHSLAQRLEVAGESVVWTDHENRSTTFPLPTAARPAISNSLAEAAIYLGAASDELVLAQGATFYHFQGGVLTAISDGYDNRLRISRDVSGRILRLDNDAGRALLLRYERGHIVAVDYQVFRVESEADDAWVTEQNVVSYRYDEQWRLVEATNAVGESERYQYDSLAVITERQLAGGASFFWAWERSGKAARCVRHWASFAQMDTRYVWDDDGRVTLLNADGSQEVYVHDPRARLVQRVDPDGGEHFKSYDAQGRLTVEQDPLGAITAYQYDEAGRLVALFPGMTSLPPTSMSMVSYGSCAGVRRSGSTSVMIRAISHARLILMAMSPSTAMTSGGSCWLSGIRTTAVSA
;
A
#
# COMPACT_ATOMS: atom_id res chain seq x y z
N MET A 1 1.44 -17.85 17.58
CA MET A 1 2.06 -16.77 16.79
C MET A 1 1.53 -15.49 17.38
N ASP A 2 2.40 -14.59 17.79
CA ASP A 2 1.95 -13.27 18.26
C ASP A 2 1.61 -12.43 17.04
N ASP A 3 0.41 -11.87 17.00
CA ASP A 3 -0.04 -10.99 15.92
C ASP A 3 -0.21 -9.56 16.44
N ALA A 4 0.35 -8.60 15.72
CA ALA A 4 0.30 -7.18 16.01
C ALA A 4 -0.32 -6.44 14.80
N PRO A 5 -1.64 -6.55 14.60
CA PRO A 5 -2.29 -6.04 13.41
C PRO A 5 -2.29 -4.51 13.39
N SER A 6 -1.55 -3.94 12.44
CA SER A 6 -1.58 -2.50 12.15
C SER A 6 -1.36 -2.25 10.67
N SER A 7 -2.23 -1.46 10.04
CA SER A 7 -2.03 -1.03 8.65
C SER A 7 -0.71 -0.28 8.50
N ALA A 8 0.02 -0.60 7.44
CA ALA A 8 1.17 0.18 7.03
C ALA A 8 0.75 1.63 6.75
N LYS A 9 1.64 2.58 7.01
CA LYS A 9 1.39 4.01 6.82
C LYS A 9 2.31 4.59 5.76
N ASN A 10 1.75 5.39 4.86
CA ASN A 10 2.57 6.21 3.97
C ASN A 10 3.27 7.34 4.77
N PRO A 11 4.25 8.07 4.18
CA PRO A 11 4.94 9.13 4.91
C PRO A 11 4.07 10.33 5.34
N ASN A 12 2.85 10.46 4.80
CA ASN A 12 1.86 11.42 5.29
C ASN A 12 1.00 10.88 6.46
N GLY A 13 1.30 9.67 6.95
CA GLY A 13 0.66 9.05 8.11
C GLY A 13 -0.67 8.35 7.84
N ALA A 14 -1.14 8.34 6.60
CA ALA A 14 -2.38 7.68 6.21
C ALA A 14 -2.17 6.16 6.05
N ALA A 15 -3.20 5.38 6.38
CA ALA A 15 -3.19 3.94 6.10
C ALA A 15 -3.01 3.71 4.59
N SER A 16 -2.12 2.80 4.21
CA SER A 16 -1.76 2.58 2.81
C SER A 16 -1.45 1.11 2.54
N ALA A 17 -2.21 0.52 1.60
CA ALA A 17 -1.84 -0.75 0.97
C ALA A 17 -0.62 -0.57 0.06
N SER A 18 -0.04 -1.68 -0.41
CA SER A 18 1.06 -1.64 -1.38
C SER A 18 0.54 -1.10 -2.70
N ALA A 19 1.43 -0.60 -3.55
CA ALA A 19 1.03 0.03 -4.81
C ALA A 19 0.19 -0.93 -5.68
N ASP A 20 0.55 -2.22 -5.72
CA ASP A 20 -0.16 -3.28 -6.46
C ASP A 20 -1.55 -3.63 -5.89
N LYS A 21 -1.79 -3.36 -4.60
CA LYS A 21 -3.06 -3.63 -3.90
C LYS A 21 -3.92 -2.39 -3.71
N THR A 22 -3.38 -1.21 -4.02
CA THR A 22 -4.11 0.04 -3.88
C THR A 22 -5.11 0.17 -5.02
N ALA A 23 -6.36 0.51 -4.70
CA ALA A 23 -7.37 0.80 -5.71
C ALA A 23 -6.91 2.00 -6.55
N THR A 24 -6.86 1.82 -7.87
CA THR A 24 -6.49 2.81 -8.88
C THR A 24 -7.47 2.73 -10.06
N HIS A 25 -7.48 3.71 -10.96
CA HIS A 25 -8.38 3.72 -12.13
C HIS A 25 -7.65 4.16 -13.40
N GLY A 26 -7.18 3.19 -14.19
CA GLY A 26 -6.45 3.42 -15.46
C GLY A 26 -5.10 4.14 -15.33
N CYS A 27 -4.85 4.75 -14.18
CA CYS A 27 -3.72 5.60 -13.84
C CYS A 27 -3.33 5.28 -12.40
N PRO A 28 -2.04 5.39 -12.02
CA PRO A 28 -1.58 4.99 -10.70
C PRO A 28 -1.86 6.06 -9.62
N VAL A 29 -3.02 6.74 -9.68
CA VAL A 29 -3.51 7.60 -8.59
C VAL A 29 -4.24 6.72 -7.59
N SER A 30 -3.89 6.81 -6.31
CA SER A 30 -4.59 6.11 -5.23
C SER A 30 -6.02 6.63 -5.08
N MET A 31 -7.03 5.77 -5.20
CA MET A 31 -8.43 6.11 -4.93
C MET A 31 -8.72 6.31 -3.43
N VAL A 32 -7.72 6.16 -2.56
CA VAL A 32 -7.82 6.38 -1.11
C VAL A 32 -7.29 7.76 -0.74
N THR A 33 -6.04 8.05 -1.10
CA THR A 33 -5.32 9.25 -0.64
C THR A 33 -5.18 10.30 -1.73
N GLY A 34 -5.38 9.92 -2.99
CA GLY A 34 -5.13 10.74 -4.18
C GLY A 34 -3.65 11.01 -4.45
N GLU A 35 -2.74 10.28 -3.81
CA GLU A 35 -1.31 10.32 -4.15
C GLU A 35 -1.04 9.53 -5.45
N GLU A 36 -0.03 9.93 -6.21
CA GLU A 36 0.52 9.12 -7.31
C GLU A 36 1.38 7.98 -6.73
N LEU A 37 1.20 6.78 -7.28
CA LEU A 37 1.88 5.52 -6.93
C LEU A 37 2.50 4.88 -8.16
N LEU A 38 3.45 5.57 -8.79
CA LEU A 38 4.02 5.16 -10.06
C LEU A 38 5.17 4.17 -9.83
N THR A 39 4.94 2.88 -10.11
CA THR A 39 5.97 1.84 -10.10
C THR A 39 6.44 1.53 -11.52
N LEU A 40 7.76 1.53 -11.74
CA LEU A 40 8.39 1.24 -13.03
C LEU A 40 9.51 0.22 -12.83
N THR A 41 9.51 -0.82 -13.66
CA THR A 41 10.59 -1.81 -13.71
C THR A 41 11.61 -1.37 -14.75
N ASP A 42 12.80 -1.00 -14.31
CA ASP A 42 13.88 -0.53 -15.18
C ASP A 42 14.81 -1.68 -15.61
N GLY A 43 14.79 -2.81 -14.90
CA GLY A 43 15.46 -4.05 -15.33
C GLY A 43 15.35 -5.20 -14.33
N GLU A 44 16.02 -6.31 -14.62
CA GLU A 44 15.91 -7.54 -13.83
C GLU A 44 17.26 -8.26 -13.70
N LEU A 45 17.54 -8.78 -12.50
CA LEU A 45 18.57 -9.79 -12.26
C LEU A 45 17.94 -11.17 -12.41
N GLN A 46 18.32 -11.88 -13.47
CA GLN A 46 17.85 -13.23 -13.73
C GLN A 46 18.57 -14.26 -12.85
N GLY A 47 17.85 -15.26 -12.36
CA GLY A 47 18.40 -16.30 -11.50
C GLY A 47 17.30 -17.20 -10.94
N VAL A 48 17.67 -18.12 -10.05
CA VAL A 48 16.70 -18.97 -9.33
C VAL A 48 15.76 -18.12 -8.48
N LEU A 49 16.31 -17.11 -7.80
CA LEU A 49 15.57 -16.02 -7.20
C LEU A 49 15.71 -14.78 -8.11
N PRO A 50 14.75 -14.55 -9.04
CA PRO A 50 14.78 -13.36 -9.88
C PRO A 50 14.53 -12.09 -9.05
N PHE A 51 15.10 -10.98 -9.48
CA PHE A 51 14.92 -9.69 -8.81
C PHE A 51 14.66 -8.59 -9.81
N ALA A 52 13.52 -7.90 -9.68
CA ALA A 52 13.19 -6.73 -10.47
C ALA A 52 13.79 -5.48 -9.83
N TRP A 53 14.67 -4.80 -10.56
CA TRP A 53 15.08 -3.44 -10.23
C TRP A 53 13.96 -2.48 -10.61
N THR A 54 13.16 -2.13 -9.60
CA THR A 54 12.10 -1.14 -9.75
C THR A 54 12.49 0.20 -9.15
N ARG A 55 11.95 1.26 -9.73
CA ARG A 55 11.82 2.57 -9.11
C ARG A 55 10.36 2.90 -8.89
N LEU A 56 10.08 3.60 -7.80
CA LEU A 56 8.73 3.92 -7.38
C LEU A 56 8.65 5.38 -6.99
N TYR A 57 7.72 6.13 -7.58
CA TYR A 57 7.37 7.45 -7.13
C TYR A 57 6.12 7.41 -6.26
N ARG A 58 6.19 8.07 -5.10
CA ARG A 58 5.07 8.24 -4.18
C ARG A 58 4.93 9.71 -3.80
N THR A 59 3.79 10.33 -4.09
CA THR A 59 3.59 11.78 -3.77
C THR A 59 3.74 12.08 -2.28
N SER A 60 3.30 11.19 -1.40
CA SER A 60 3.49 11.41 0.04
C SER A 60 4.96 11.31 0.48
N ALA A 61 5.85 10.77 -0.35
CA ALA A 61 7.27 10.61 -0.07
C ALA A 61 8.16 11.76 -0.61
N VAL A 62 7.60 12.88 -1.08
CA VAL A 62 8.38 14.00 -1.66
C VAL A 62 9.35 14.71 -0.70
N GLU A 63 9.34 14.34 0.58
CA GLU A 63 10.31 14.79 1.59
C GLU A 63 11.37 13.71 1.91
N VAL A 64 11.28 12.55 1.26
CA VAL A 64 12.13 11.38 1.47
C VAL A 64 12.98 11.16 0.22
N ASP A 65 14.30 11.12 0.41
CA ASP A 65 15.25 10.76 -0.62
C ASP A 65 15.84 9.38 -0.32
N SER A 66 15.61 8.43 -1.23
CA SER A 66 16.13 7.06 -1.15
C SER A 66 17.23 6.80 -2.19
N GLY A 67 17.89 7.85 -2.67
CA GLY A 67 19.00 7.77 -3.64
C GLY A 67 18.58 7.93 -5.10
N LEU A 68 17.28 8.02 -5.39
CA LEU A 68 16.74 8.38 -6.71
C LEU A 68 16.10 9.78 -6.71
N GLY A 69 16.38 10.60 -5.69
CA GLY A 69 15.80 11.93 -5.52
C GLY A 69 14.48 11.90 -4.75
N LEU A 70 14.02 13.09 -4.37
CA LEU A 70 12.83 13.29 -3.54
C LEU A 70 11.56 12.64 -4.15
N GLY A 71 10.85 11.85 -3.35
CA GLY A 71 9.64 11.15 -3.78
C GLY A 71 9.90 9.82 -4.47
N TRP A 72 11.14 9.54 -4.87
CA TRP A 72 11.52 8.30 -5.53
C TRP A 72 12.23 7.33 -4.57
N SER A 73 11.82 6.07 -4.64
CA SER A 73 12.46 4.93 -4.01
C SER A 73 12.78 3.84 -5.02
N HIS A 74 13.44 2.78 -4.57
CA HIS A 74 13.80 1.65 -5.39
C HIS A 74 13.63 0.33 -4.63
N SER A 75 13.52 -0.77 -5.36
CA SER A 75 13.36 -2.15 -4.85
C SER A 75 14.32 -2.60 -3.71
N LEU A 76 15.47 -1.94 -3.53
CA LEU A 76 16.44 -2.20 -2.44
C LEU A 76 16.36 -1.18 -1.29
N ALA A 77 15.46 -0.20 -1.33
CA ALA A 77 15.32 0.89 -0.35
C ALA A 77 14.60 0.48 0.94
N GLN A 78 14.83 -0.76 1.39
CA GLN A 78 14.28 -1.32 2.61
C GLN A 78 15.14 -0.89 3.80
N ARG A 79 14.50 -0.46 4.90
CA ARG A 79 15.22 -0.04 6.13
C ARG A 79 14.51 -0.50 7.38
N LEU A 80 15.30 -0.72 8.43
CA LEU A 80 14.82 -1.15 9.72
C LEU A 80 15.45 -0.28 10.81
N GLU A 81 14.61 0.32 11.64
CA GLU A 81 15.04 1.14 12.77
C GLU A 81 14.53 0.54 14.08
N VAL A 82 15.46 0.25 15.01
CA VAL A 82 15.11 -0.25 16.34
C VAL A 82 14.98 0.95 17.29
N ALA A 83 13.80 1.10 17.89
CA ALA A 83 13.48 2.18 18.83
C ALA A 83 12.91 1.59 20.12
N GLY A 84 13.78 1.39 21.11
CA GLY A 84 13.40 0.78 22.39
C GLY A 84 12.91 -0.65 22.22
N GLU A 85 11.65 -0.91 22.59
CA GLU A 85 11.01 -2.23 22.48
C GLU A 85 10.25 -2.43 21.15
N SER A 86 10.49 -1.58 20.16
CA SER A 86 9.82 -1.62 18.86
C SER A 86 10.81 -1.54 17.71
N VAL A 87 10.37 -2.06 16.57
CA VAL A 87 11.08 -2.02 15.30
C VAL A 87 10.18 -1.35 14.27
N VAL A 88 10.67 -0.31 13.62
CA VAL A 88 10.00 0.32 12.49
C VAL A 88 10.65 -0.20 11.21
N TRP A 89 9.91 -1.01 10.47
CA TRP A 89 10.27 -1.39 9.13
C TRP A 89 9.70 -0.36 8.16
N THR A 90 10.54 0.22 7.31
CA THR A 90 10.06 0.94 6.13
C THR A 90 10.40 0.17 4.87
N ASP A 91 9.37 -0.09 4.08
CA ASP A 91 9.51 -0.85 2.85
C ASP A 91 10.05 -0.02 1.69
N HIS A 92 10.32 -0.70 0.57
CA HIS A 92 10.78 -0.08 -0.66
C HIS A 92 9.79 0.92 -1.28
N GLU A 93 8.54 0.99 -0.81
CA GLU A 93 7.54 1.98 -1.22
C GLU A 93 7.45 3.17 -0.25
N ASN A 94 8.38 3.27 0.70
CA ASN A 94 8.38 4.23 1.80
C ASN A 94 7.21 4.10 2.80
N ARG A 95 6.57 2.93 2.87
CA ARG A 95 5.53 2.67 3.88
C ARG A 95 6.14 2.12 5.14
N SER A 96 5.72 2.66 6.28
CA SER A 96 6.19 2.26 7.60
C SER A 96 5.22 1.29 8.27
N THR A 97 5.78 0.23 8.87
CA THR A 97 5.08 -0.73 9.72
C THR A 97 5.86 -0.90 11.01
N THR A 98 5.18 -0.76 12.15
CA THR A 98 5.80 -0.94 13.47
C THR A 98 5.51 -2.33 13.99
N PHE A 99 6.55 -3.03 14.42
CA PHE A 99 6.48 -4.30 15.11
C PHE A 99 7.01 -4.15 16.54
N PRO A 100 6.52 -4.94 17.51
CA PRO A 100 7.29 -5.19 18.72
C PRO A 100 8.65 -5.80 18.38
N LEU A 101 9.69 -5.50 19.16
CA LEU A 101 11.01 -6.08 18.96
C LEU A 101 10.97 -7.59 19.27
N PRO A 102 11.37 -8.47 18.33
CA PRO A 102 11.44 -9.90 18.60
C PRO A 102 12.42 -10.22 19.73
N THR A 103 12.11 -11.25 20.51
CA THR A 103 12.95 -11.73 21.62
C THR A 103 13.09 -13.23 21.56
N ALA A 104 14.02 -13.82 22.31
CA ALA A 104 14.14 -15.28 22.40
C ALA A 104 12.82 -15.95 22.87
N ALA A 105 12.01 -15.26 23.67
CA ALA A 105 10.69 -15.75 24.10
C ALA A 105 9.61 -15.58 23.03
N ARG A 106 9.76 -14.60 22.14
CA ARG A 106 8.83 -14.25 21.05
C ARG A 106 9.62 -14.03 19.76
N PRO A 107 10.14 -15.11 19.16
CA PRO A 107 11.08 -15.01 18.05
C PRO A 107 10.40 -14.67 16.71
N ALA A 108 9.08 -14.73 16.63
CA ALA A 108 8.29 -14.47 15.43
C ALA A 108 7.03 -13.68 15.76
N ILE A 109 6.84 -12.54 15.10
CA ILE A 109 5.67 -11.67 15.27
C ILE A 109 5.08 -11.40 13.89
N SER A 110 3.80 -11.72 13.70
CA SER A 110 3.06 -11.40 12.48
C SER A 110 2.36 -10.04 12.60
N ASN A 111 2.07 -9.44 11.46
CA ASN A 111 1.14 -8.34 11.32
C ASN A 111 0.21 -8.68 10.14
N SER A 112 -1.00 -9.16 10.47
CA SER A 112 -1.97 -9.59 9.46
C SER A 112 -2.39 -8.46 8.50
N LEU A 113 -2.47 -7.21 8.98
CA LEU A 113 -2.93 -6.06 8.18
C LEU A 113 -1.85 -5.52 7.23
N ALA A 114 -0.57 -5.71 7.57
CA ALA A 114 0.55 -5.38 6.70
C ALA A 114 1.00 -6.57 5.83
N GLU A 115 0.41 -7.76 6.06
CA GLU A 115 0.80 -9.04 5.43
C GLU A 115 2.31 -9.31 5.53
N ALA A 116 2.86 -9.02 6.71
CA ALA A 116 4.28 -9.10 6.99
C ALA A 116 4.54 -9.73 8.35
N ALA A 117 5.74 -10.26 8.54
CA ALA A 117 6.17 -10.81 9.82
C ALA A 117 7.66 -10.53 10.05
N ILE A 118 8.04 -10.38 11.31
CA ILE A 118 9.43 -10.16 11.72
C ILE A 118 9.91 -11.33 12.59
N TYR A 119 11.17 -11.73 12.37
CA TYR A 119 11.80 -12.87 13.02
C TYR A 119 13.20 -12.52 13.54
N LEU A 120 13.64 -13.21 14.59
CA LEU A 120 15.06 -13.31 14.90
C LEU A 120 15.75 -14.20 13.85
N GLY A 121 16.86 -13.72 13.31
CA GLY A 121 17.69 -14.44 12.36
C GLY A 121 18.61 -15.48 13.01
N ALA A 122 19.47 -16.08 12.19
CA ALA A 122 20.42 -17.09 12.65
C ALA A 122 21.63 -16.44 13.34
N ALA A 123 22.03 -15.24 12.92
CA ALA A 123 23.01 -14.43 13.63
C ALA A 123 22.36 -13.65 14.78
N SER A 124 23.14 -13.37 15.83
CA SER A 124 22.63 -12.76 17.08
C SER A 124 22.06 -11.35 16.93
N ASP A 125 22.42 -10.64 15.86
CA ASP A 125 21.99 -9.28 15.53
C ASP A 125 21.19 -9.22 14.21
N GLU A 126 20.81 -10.38 13.67
CA GLU A 126 20.03 -10.47 12.45
C GLU A 126 18.53 -10.40 12.74
N LEU A 127 17.84 -9.53 12.01
CA LEU A 127 16.39 -9.49 11.94
C LEU A 127 15.95 -9.85 10.52
N VAL A 128 14.96 -10.73 10.40
CA VAL A 128 14.41 -11.15 9.11
C VAL A 128 12.99 -10.64 9.00
N LEU A 129 12.66 -9.92 7.92
CA LEU A 129 11.29 -9.52 7.59
C LEU A 129 10.77 -10.41 6.47
N ALA A 130 9.63 -11.04 6.66
CA ALA A 130 8.92 -11.72 5.59
C ALA A 130 7.78 -10.84 5.06
N GLN A 131 7.65 -10.74 3.74
CA GLN A 131 6.49 -10.19 3.05
C GLN A 131 6.18 -11.07 1.84
N GLY A 132 5.01 -11.70 1.84
CA GLY A 132 4.67 -12.71 0.84
C GLY A 132 5.65 -13.90 0.88
N ALA A 133 6.29 -14.19 -0.25
CA ALA A 133 7.28 -15.26 -0.38
C ALA A 133 8.73 -14.79 -0.18
N THR A 134 8.94 -13.50 0.07
CA THR A 134 10.26 -12.87 0.13
C THR A 134 10.66 -12.60 1.58
N PHE A 135 11.92 -12.89 1.88
CA PHE A 135 12.55 -12.62 3.17
C PHE A 135 13.67 -11.60 3.00
N TYR A 136 13.63 -10.54 3.80
CA TYR A 136 14.62 -9.47 3.84
C TYR A 136 15.46 -9.61 5.10
N HIS A 137 16.78 -9.77 4.94
CA HIS A 137 17.72 -9.98 6.03
C HIS A 137 18.39 -8.65 6.40
N PHE A 138 18.31 -8.28 7.66
CA PHE A 138 18.89 -7.06 8.20
C PHE A 138 19.92 -7.37 9.27
N GLN A 139 21.06 -6.69 9.23
CA GLN A 139 22.04 -6.66 10.32
C GLN A 139 22.33 -5.20 10.68
N GLY A 140 22.27 -4.86 11.96
CA GLY A 140 22.42 -3.46 12.40
C GLY A 140 21.43 -2.49 11.73
N GLY A 141 20.22 -2.95 11.37
CA GLY A 141 19.19 -2.16 10.68
C GLY A 141 19.36 -2.02 9.16
N VAL A 142 20.42 -2.61 8.61
CA VAL A 142 20.80 -2.47 7.19
C VAL A 142 20.50 -3.76 6.44
N LEU A 143 19.86 -3.66 5.27
CA LEU A 143 19.57 -4.81 4.40
C LEU A 143 20.89 -5.42 3.88
N THR A 144 21.09 -6.71 4.12
CA THR A 144 22.29 -7.48 3.74
C THR A 144 22.00 -8.61 2.74
N ALA A 145 20.79 -9.16 2.73
CA ALA A 145 20.39 -10.19 1.79
C ALA A 145 18.86 -10.22 1.57
N ILE A 146 18.46 -10.84 0.47
CA ILE A 146 17.07 -11.18 0.15
C ILE A 146 17.01 -12.68 -0.13
N SER A 147 16.04 -13.39 0.42
CA SER A 147 15.86 -14.82 0.14
C SER A 147 14.40 -15.21 -0.09
N ASP A 148 14.17 -16.44 -0.53
CA ASP A 148 12.85 -17.05 -0.65
C ASP A 148 12.65 -18.20 0.35
N GLY A 149 11.48 -18.85 0.31
CA GLY A 149 11.16 -20.00 1.16
C GLY A 149 12.02 -21.25 0.92
N TYR A 150 12.87 -21.26 -0.11
CA TYR A 150 13.81 -22.33 -0.40
C TYR A 150 15.26 -21.95 -0.05
N ASP A 151 15.46 -20.79 0.58
CA ASP A 151 16.78 -20.19 0.91
C ASP A 151 17.66 -19.92 -0.32
N ASN A 152 17.05 -19.74 -1.51
CA ASN A 152 17.76 -19.09 -2.61
C ASN A 152 18.03 -17.64 -2.19
N ARG A 153 19.25 -17.15 -2.36
CA ARG A 153 19.67 -15.89 -1.73
C ARG A 153 20.34 -14.94 -2.71
N LEU A 154 19.97 -13.67 -2.60
CA LEU A 154 20.67 -12.53 -3.19
C LEU A 154 21.43 -11.82 -2.09
N ARG A 155 22.71 -11.50 -2.32
CA ARG A 155 23.57 -10.83 -1.35
C ARG A 155 23.85 -9.40 -1.75
N ILE A 156 23.83 -8.51 -0.76
CA ILE A 156 24.11 -7.10 -0.94
C ILE A 156 25.50 -6.82 -0.41
N SER A 157 26.41 -6.40 -1.29
CA SER A 157 27.69 -5.80 -0.90
C SER A 157 27.57 -4.29 -0.86
N ARG A 158 28.41 -3.65 -0.04
CA ARG A 158 28.40 -2.20 0.18
C ARG A 158 29.78 -1.62 -0.04
N ASP A 159 29.81 -0.36 -0.45
CA ASP A 159 31.05 0.40 -0.53
C ASP A 159 31.53 0.85 0.86
N VAL A 160 32.71 1.49 0.90
CA VAL A 160 33.31 2.00 2.14
C VAL A 160 32.47 3.07 2.85
N SER A 161 31.52 3.68 2.14
CA SER A 161 30.59 4.68 2.66
C SER A 161 29.26 4.06 3.11
N GLY A 162 29.13 2.73 3.05
CA GLY A 162 27.93 1.99 3.43
C GLY A 162 26.81 1.99 2.39
N ARG A 163 27.03 2.53 1.18
CA ARG A 163 26.04 2.49 0.09
C ARG A 163 26.02 1.12 -0.56
N ILE A 164 24.87 0.70 -1.08
CA ILE A 164 24.76 -0.56 -1.81
C ILE A 164 25.67 -0.48 -3.03
N LEU A 165 26.65 -1.38 -3.12
CA LEU A 165 27.52 -1.48 -4.28
C LEU A 165 26.94 -2.46 -5.28
N ARG A 166 26.63 -3.68 -4.84
CA ARG A 166 26.22 -4.78 -5.72
C ARG A 166 25.14 -5.65 -5.08
N LEU A 167 24.19 -6.12 -5.89
CA LEU A 167 23.28 -7.21 -5.58
C LEU A 167 23.70 -8.44 -6.39
N ASP A 168 24.26 -9.45 -5.73
CA ASP A 168 24.79 -10.69 -6.31
C ASP A 168 23.82 -11.85 -6.11
N ASN A 169 23.67 -12.72 -7.11
CA ASN A 169 22.85 -13.93 -7.02
C ASN A 169 23.63 -15.21 -6.64
N ASP A 170 24.90 -15.07 -6.24
CA ASP A 170 25.84 -16.16 -5.93
C ASP A 170 26.08 -17.15 -7.10
N ALA A 171 25.58 -16.83 -8.29
CA ALA A 171 25.71 -17.60 -9.53
C ALA A 171 26.49 -16.82 -10.60
N GLY A 172 27.35 -15.89 -10.16
CA GLY A 172 28.24 -15.12 -11.03
C GLY A 172 27.51 -14.05 -11.85
N ARG A 173 26.35 -13.57 -11.40
CA ARG A 173 25.62 -12.45 -12.01
C ARG A 173 25.21 -11.46 -10.94
N ALA A 174 25.25 -10.18 -11.27
CA ALA A 174 24.90 -9.15 -10.32
C ALA A 174 24.38 -7.86 -10.96
N LEU A 175 23.71 -7.05 -10.15
CA LEU A 175 23.45 -5.64 -10.44
C LEU A 175 24.45 -4.78 -9.67
N LEU A 176 25.20 -3.93 -10.38
CA LEU A 176 26.07 -2.91 -9.79
C LEU A 176 25.34 -1.56 -9.79
N LEU A 177 25.32 -0.88 -8.66
CA LEU A 177 24.77 0.47 -8.53
C LEU A 177 25.92 1.49 -8.61
N ARG A 178 25.82 2.44 -9.55
CA ARG A 178 26.77 3.54 -9.69
C ARG A 178 26.20 4.81 -9.10
N TYR A 179 27.04 5.59 -8.43
CA TYR A 179 26.62 6.77 -7.69
C TYR A 179 27.36 8.04 -8.08
N GLU A 180 26.66 9.16 -8.00
CA GLU A 180 27.21 10.51 -7.96
C GLU A 180 26.61 11.27 -6.78
N ARG A 181 27.46 11.80 -5.89
CA ARG A 181 27.05 12.56 -4.68
C ARG A 181 25.90 11.93 -3.87
N GLY A 182 25.91 10.60 -3.75
CA GLY A 182 24.90 9.85 -2.98
C GLY A 182 23.69 9.37 -3.78
N HIS A 183 23.50 9.86 -5.01
CA HIS A 183 22.41 9.47 -5.89
C HIS A 183 22.83 8.38 -6.87
N ILE A 184 21.94 7.43 -7.12
CA ILE A 184 22.16 6.36 -8.09
C ILE A 184 22.05 6.98 -9.48
N VAL A 185 23.12 6.98 -10.24
CA VAL A 185 23.14 7.51 -11.62
C VAL A 185 22.99 6.42 -12.67
N ALA A 186 23.17 5.15 -12.28
CA ALA A 186 22.96 4.02 -13.16
C ALA A 186 22.95 2.68 -12.42
N VAL A 187 22.36 1.69 -13.08
CA VAL A 187 22.47 0.27 -12.71
C VAL A 187 23.06 -0.50 -13.88
N ASP A 188 24.08 -1.30 -13.60
CA ASP A 188 24.77 -2.13 -14.59
C ASP A 188 24.55 -3.61 -14.28
N TYR A 189 24.31 -4.41 -15.31
CA TYR A 189 24.31 -5.87 -15.22
C TYR A 189 25.74 -6.39 -15.39
N GLN A 190 26.23 -7.12 -14.40
CA GLN A 190 27.60 -7.66 -14.37
C GLN A 190 27.60 -9.19 -14.35
N VAL A 191 28.66 -9.77 -14.93
CA VAL A 191 28.98 -11.19 -14.79
C VAL A 191 30.37 -11.40 -14.20
N PHE A 192 30.53 -12.45 -13.43
CA PHE A 192 31.80 -12.86 -12.86
C PHE A 192 32.59 -13.72 -13.85
N ARG A 193 33.82 -13.30 -14.21
CA ARG A 193 34.71 -14.00 -15.15
C ARG A 193 36.06 -14.26 -14.48
N VAL A 194 36.35 -15.54 -14.26
CA VAL A 194 37.54 -16.02 -13.52
C VAL A 194 38.87 -15.79 -14.28
N GLU A 195 38.84 -15.44 -15.56
CA GLU A 195 40.02 -15.39 -16.45
C GLU A 195 40.86 -14.09 -16.39
N SER A 196 40.60 -13.18 -15.43
CA SER A 196 41.37 -11.94 -15.25
C SER A 196 42.34 -12.04 -14.08
N GLU A 197 43.64 -11.84 -14.32
CA GLU A 197 44.69 -11.72 -13.28
C GLU A 197 44.57 -10.42 -12.44
N ALA A 198 43.59 -9.55 -12.73
CA ALA A 198 43.30 -8.37 -11.93
C ALA A 198 42.20 -8.61 -10.89
N ASP A 199 42.38 -8.01 -9.71
CA ASP A 199 41.60 -8.13 -8.47
C ASP A 199 40.11 -7.68 -8.53
N ASP A 200 39.50 -7.62 -9.72
CA ASP A 200 38.04 -7.42 -9.87
C ASP A 200 37.53 -8.20 -11.09
N ALA A 201 37.19 -9.48 -10.88
CA ALA A 201 36.70 -10.41 -11.89
C ALA A 201 35.26 -10.11 -12.38
N TRP A 202 34.66 -8.99 -11.98
CA TRP A 202 33.33 -8.57 -12.43
C TRP A 202 33.42 -7.70 -13.69
N VAL A 203 32.71 -8.12 -14.74
CA VAL A 203 32.65 -7.39 -16.01
C VAL A 203 31.22 -6.93 -16.26
N THR A 204 31.04 -5.63 -16.51
CA THR A 204 29.75 -5.07 -16.94
C THR A 204 29.43 -5.54 -18.36
N GLU A 205 28.29 -6.20 -18.54
CA GLU A 205 27.80 -6.61 -19.86
C GLU A 205 26.82 -5.60 -20.45
N GLN A 206 26.02 -4.95 -19.60
CA GLN A 206 24.98 -4.03 -20.05
C GLN A 206 24.76 -2.93 -19.01
N ASN A 207 24.61 -1.68 -19.46
CA ASN A 207 23.98 -0.64 -18.65
C ASN A 207 22.46 -0.85 -18.72
N VAL A 208 21.85 -1.23 -17.59
CA VAL A 208 20.42 -1.55 -17.51
C VAL A 208 19.58 -0.27 -17.60
N VAL A 209 19.98 0.74 -16.84
CA VAL A 209 19.34 2.04 -16.80
C VAL A 209 20.33 3.10 -16.35
N SER A 210 20.14 4.32 -16.84
CA SER A 210 20.84 5.53 -16.40
C SER A 210 19.85 6.60 -15.96
N TYR A 211 20.22 7.38 -14.95
CA TYR A 211 19.38 8.41 -14.35
C TYR A 211 20.08 9.77 -14.41
N ARG A 212 19.30 10.82 -14.66
CA ARG A 212 19.77 12.21 -14.63
C ARG A 212 18.95 13.05 -13.67
N TYR A 213 19.64 14.01 -13.09
CA TYR A 213 19.10 14.88 -12.05
C TYR A 213 19.25 16.34 -12.44
N ASP A 214 18.38 17.18 -11.90
CA ASP A 214 18.58 18.64 -11.91
C ASP A 214 19.53 19.10 -10.79
N GLU A 215 19.71 20.41 -10.66
CA GLU A 215 20.58 21.02 -9.64
C GLU A 215 20.09 20.79 -8.19
N GLN A 216 18.82 20.42 -8.00
CA GLN A 216 18.22 20.06 -6.71
C GLN A 216 18.20 18.54 -6.47
N TRP A 217 18.89 17.76 -7.32
CA TRP A 217 18.91 16.30 -7.27
C TRP A 217 17.52 15.64 -7.43
N ARG A 218 16.59 16.28 -8.14
CA ARG A 218 15.32 15.64 -8.54
C ARG A 218 15.53 14.85 -9.81
N LEU A 219 15.01 13.62 -9.87
CA LEU A 219 15.12 12.75 -11.05
C LEU A 219 14.37 13.35 -12.24
N VAL A 220 15.07 13.83 -13.27
CA VAL A 220 14.44 14.47 -14.44
C VAL A 220 14.41 13.57 -15.67
N GLU A 221 15.25 12.54 -15.73
CA GLU A 221 15.28 11.61 -16.86
C GLU A 221 15.75 10.22 -16.42
N ALA A 222 15.10 9.18 -16.94
CA ALA A 222 15.54 7.79 -16.83
C ALA A 222 15.63 7.20 -18.24
N THR A 223 16.80 6.67 -18.59
CA THR A 223 17.10 6.09 -19.91
C THR A 223 17.36 4.59 -19.77
N ASN A 224 16.57 3.76 -20.46
CA ASN A 224 16.72 2.31 -20.43
C ASN A 224 17.90 1.83 -21.30
N ALA A 225 18.19 0.53 -21.26
CA ALA A 225 19.30 -0.09 -21.98
C ALA A 225 19.26 0.05 -23.52
N VAL A 226 18.11 0.36 -24.11
CA VAL A 226 17.97 0.60 -25.57
C VAL A 226 17.99 2.09 -25.94
N GLY A 227 18.17 2.98 -24.97
CA GLY A 227 18.28 4.43 -25.17
C GLY A 227 16.93 5.17 -25.15
N GLU A 228 15.83 4.49 -24.86
CA GLU A 228 14.54 5.13 -24.67
C GLU A 228 14.51 5.85 -23.32
N SER A 229 13.97 7.06 -23.30
CA SER A 229 14.01 7.93 -22.11
C SER A 229 12.64 8.42 -21.70
N GLU A 230 12.37 8.35 -20.40
CA GLU A 230 11.25 9.04 -19.76
C GLU A 230 11.73 10.29 -19.03
N ARG A 231 10.94 11.36 -19.06
CA ARG A 231 11.27 12.64 -18.42
C ARG A 231 10.22 13.08 -17.43
N TYR A 232 10.65 13.79 -16.39
CA TYR A 232 9.80 14.22 -15.27
C TYR A 232 9.95 15.71 -15.01
N GLN A 233 8.84 16.36 -14.69
CA GLN A 233 8.81 17.72 -14.18
C GLN A 233 8.06 17.78 -12.86
N TYR A 234 8.41 18.75 -12.04
CA TYR A 234 7.92 18.89 -10.68
C TYR A 234 7.58 20.33 -10.34
N ASP A 235 6.74 20.51 -9.34
CA ASP A 235 6.59 21.78 -8.64
C ASP A 235 7.80 22.07 -7.71
N SER A 236 7.75 23.18 -6.96
CA SER A 236 8.83 23.58 -6.05
C SER A 236 8.98 22.69 -4.81
N LEU A 237 8.06 21.75 -4.57
CA LEU A 237 8.05 20.81 -3.45
C LEU A 237 8.21 19.36 -3.92
N ALA A 238 8.76 19.16 -5.13
CA ALA A 238 9.02 17.86 -5.76
C ALA A 238 7.76 17.01 -6.04
N VAL A 239 6.58 17.62 -6.05
CA VAL A 239 5.36 16.95 -6.52
C VAL A 239 5.37 16.92 -8.05
N ILE A 240 5.19 15.74 -8.65
CA ILE A 240 5.21 15.55 -10.10
C ILE A 240 4.09 16.34 -10.78
N THR A 241 4.43 17.05 -11.87
CA THR A 241 3.48 17.84 -12.67
C THR A 241 3.41 17.36 -14.11
N GLU A 242 4.48 16.77 -14.63
CA GLU A 242 4.51 16.15 -15.95
C GLU A 242 5.39 14.91 -15.96
N ARG A 243 4.96 13.90 -16.73
CA ARG A 243 5.74 12.73 -17.12
C ARG A 243 5.64 12.58 -18.64
N GLN A 244 6.78 12.59 -19.30
CA GLN A 244 6.87 12.33 -20.73
C GLN A 244 7.45 10.94 -20.96
N LEU A 245 6.75 10.09 -21.70
CA LEU A 245 7.22 8.77 -22.12
C LEU A 245 8.16 8.87 -23.34
N ALA A 246 8.96 7.83 -23.56
CA ALA A 246 9.85 7.74 -24.72
C ALA A 246 9.11 7.90 -26.08
N GLY A 247 7.87 7.42 -26.17
CA GLY A 247 7.02 7.58 -27.35
C GLY A 247 6.46 8.99 -27.57
N GLY A 248 6.81 9.97 -26.72
CA GLY A 248 6.39 11.38 -26.83
C GLY A 248 5.04 11.71 -26.20
N ALA A 249 4.29 10.72 -25.69
CA ALA A 249 3.11 10.95 -24.88
C ALA A 249 3.49 11.63 -23.55
N SER A 250 2.77 12.69 -23.18
CA SER A 250 2.93 13.35 -21.88
C SER A 250 1.68 13.14 -21.03
N PHE A 251 1.88 12.99 -19.74
CA PHE A 251 0.87 12.90 -18.69
C PHE A 251 1.06 14.06 -17.73
N PHE A 252 -0.03 14.60 -17.22
CA PHE A 252 -0.05 15.82 -16.43
C PHE A 252 -0.98 15.69 -15.24
N TRP A 253 -0.60 16.30 -14.13
CA TRP A 253 -1.37 16.28 -12.89
C TRP A 253 -1.72 17.69 -12.43
N ALA A 254 -2.89 17.82 -11.80
CA ALA A 254 -3.25 18.97 -10.99
C ALA A 254 -3.56 18.52 -9.56
N TRP A 255 -3.11 19.33 -8.60
CA TRP A 255 -3.12 19.00 -7.18
C TRP A 255 -3.89 20.08 -6.41
N GLU A 256 -4.75 19.69 -5.45
CA GLU A 256 -5.48 20.64 -4.58
C GLU A 256 -4.60 21.16 -3.42
N ARG A 257 -3.69 20.33 -2.94
CA ARG A 257 -2.78 20.56 -1.80
C ARG A 257 -1.32 20.52 -2.28
N SER A 258 -0.35 20.68 -1.39
CA SER A 258 1.07 20.76 -1.73
C SER A 258 1.95 19.80 -0.91
N GLY A 259 3.17 19.56 -1.40
CA GLY A 259 4.15 18.67 -0.76
C GLY A 259 3.59 17.26 -0.52
N LYS A 260 3.96 16.62 0.59
CA LYS A 260 3.48 15.27 0.94
C LYS A 260 1.97 15.14 1.16
N ALA A 261 1.27 16.27 1.30
CA ALA A 261 -0.17 16.31 1.45
C ALA A 261 -0.91 16.53 0.12
N ALA A 262 -0.19 16.67 -1.01
CA ALA A 262 -0.77 16.84 -2.33
C ALA A 262 -1.73 15.68 -2.68
N ARG A 263 -2.91 16.05 -3.19
CA ARG A 263 -4.00 15.15 -3.55
C ARG A 263 -4.46 15.47 -4.98
N CYS A 264 -4.40 14.48 -5.86
CA CYS A 264 -4.66 14.63 -7.29
C CYS A 264 -6.14 14.99 -7.52
N VAL A 265 -6.41 16.07 -8.25
CA VAL A 265 -7.78 16.49 -8.63
C VAL A 265 -8.02 16.41 -10.13
N ARG A 266 -6.95 16.25 -10.92
CA ARG A 266 -7.04 15.98 -12.35
C ARG A 266 -5.79 15.26 -12.83
N HIS A 267 -5.97 14.28 -13.70
CA HIS A 267 -4.88 13.60 -14.41
C HIS A 267 -5.27 13.49 -15.88
N TRP A 268 -4.45 14.02 -16.79
CA TRP A 268 -4.76 14.04 -18.22
C TRP A 268 -3.51 13.78 -19.06
N ALA A 269 -3.69 13.33 -20.29
CA ALA A 269 -2.61 13.11 -21.23
C ALA A 269 -2.57 14.18 -22.34
N SER A 270 -1.51 14.16 -23.14
CA SER A 270 -1.39 14.97 -24.37
C SER A 270 -2.38 14.55 -25.47
N PHE A 271 -3.10 13.45 -25.29
CA PHE A 271 -4.16 12.96 -26.18
C PHE A 271 -5.52 12.97 -25.48
N ALA A 272 -6.59 13.24 -26.24
CA ALA A 272 -7.90 13.59 -25.70
C ALA A 272 -8.65 12.44 -25.02
N GLN A 273 -8.28 11.18 -25.25
CA GLN A 273 -8.99 10.03 -24.65
C GLN A 273 -8.76 9.91 -23.13
N MET A 274 -7.85 10.69 -22.56
CA MET A 274 -7.50 10.60 -21.14
C MET A 274 -7.53 11.97 -20.47
N ASP A 275 -8.60 12.22 -19.72
CA ASP A 275 -8.78 13.34 -18.80
C ASP A 275 -9.72 12.86 -17.69
N THR A 276 -9.17 12.60 -16.51
CA THR A 276 -9.93 12.15 -15.35
C THR A 276 -9.85 13.23 -14.27
N ARG A 277 -11.00 13.61 -13.73
CA ARG A 277 -11.10 14.54 -12.59
C ARG A 277 -11.56 13.79 -11.36
N TYR A 278 -11.04 14.18 -10.21
CA TYR A 278 -11.33 13.55 -8.93
C TYR A 278 -12.01 14.55 -8.01
N VAL A 279 -13.18 14.16 -7.51
CA VAL A 279 -13.91 14.88 -6.46
C VAL A 279 -13.86 14.05 -5.21
N TRP A 280 -13.13 14.55 -4.21
CA TRP A 280 -12.91 13.87 -2.94
C TRP A 280 -13.87 14.39 -1.87
N ASP A 281 -14.34 13.51 -1.02
CA ASP A 281 -14.96 13.87 0.24
C ASP A 281 -14.08 13.49 1.44
N ASP A 282 -14.51 13.86 2.64
CA ASP A 282 -13.81 13.58 3.90
C ASP A 282 -14.16 12.20 4.48
N ASP A 283 -15.12 11.48 3.88
CA ASP A 283 -15.64 10.19 4.38
C ASP A 283 -15.00 8.97 3.69
N GLY A 284 -13.85 9.16 3.03
CA GLY A 284 -13.12 8.10 2.34
C GLY A 284 -13.69 7.72 0.99
N ARG A 285 -14.50 8.60 0.40
CA ARG A 285 -15.10 8.43 -0.92
C ARG A 285 -14.49 9.41 -1.94
N VAL A 286 -14.38 8.90 -3.17
CA VAL A 286 -13.94 9.66 -4.34
C VAL A 286 -14.90 9.39 -5.49
N THR A 287 -15.23 10.46 -6.22
CA THR A 287 -15.98 10.40 -7.46
C THR A 287 -15.08 10.82 -8.62
N LEU A 288 -14.98 9.94 -9.61
CA LEU A 288 -14.22 10.16 -10.83
C LEU A 288 -15.15 10.68 -11.91
N LEU A 289 -14.68 11.66 -12.68
CA LEU A 289 -15.33 12.15 -13.88
C LEU A 289 -14.39 11.87 -15.06
N ASN A 290 -14.80 10.99 -15.97
CA ASN A 290 -14.01 10.59 -17.13
C ASN A 290 -14.22 11.56 -18.30
N ALA A 291 -13.33 11.48 -19.30
CA ALA A 291 -13.36 12.33 -20.49
C ALA A 291 -14.64 12.20 -21.32
N ASP A 292 -15.31 11.03 -21.27
CA ASP A 292 -16.59 10.75 -21.95
C ASP A 292 -17.82 11.23 -21.14
N GLY A 293 -17.59 11.82 -19.96
CA GLY A 293 -18.65 12.29 -19.05
C GLY A 293 -19.19 11.21 -18.12
N SER A 294 -18.72 9.96 -18.23
CA SER A 294 -19.06 8.90 -17.28
C SER A 294 -18.51 9.18 -15.89
N GLN A 295 -19.15 8.59 -14.88
CA GLN A 295 -18.77 8.77 -13.48
C GLN A 295 -18.62 7.44 -12.77
N GLU A 296 -17.62 7.35 -11.91
CA GLU A 296 -17.44 6.20 -11.02
C GLU A 296 -17.26 6.67 -9.58
N VAL A 297 -17.67 5.84 -8.63
CA VAL A 297 -17.52 6.14 -7.21
C VAL A 297 -16.76 5.02 -6.53
N TYR A 298 -15.81 5.37 -5.69
CA TYR A 298 -15.08 4.44 -4.83
C TYR A 298 -15.25 4.89 -3.39
N VAL A 299 -15.58 3.95 -2.50
CA VAL A 299 -15.74 4.21 -1.06
C VAL A 299 -14.82 3.28 -0.30
N HIS A 300 -14.02 3.84 0.59
CA HIS A 300 -13.05 3.10 1.40
C HIS A 300 -13.39 3.17 2.88
N ASP A 301 -13.01 2.14 3.62
CA ASP A 301 -13.06 2.18 5.07
C ASP A 301 -11.85 2.94 5.68
N PRO A 302 -11.85 3.24 6.98
CA PRO A 302 -10.73 3.93 7.64
C PRO A 302 -9.38 3.18 7.59
N ARG A 303 -9.35 1.93 7.11
CA ARG A 303 -8.14 1.13 6.90
C ARG A 303 -7.69 1.12 5.43
N ALA A 304 -8.20 2.04 4.61
CA ALA A 304 -7.90 2.17 3.19
C ALA A 304 -8.35 0.99 2.32
N ARG A 305 -9.34 0.21 2.76
CA ARG A 305 -9.88 -0.94 2.00
C ARG A 305 -11.13 -0.53 1.24
N LEU A 306 -11.24 -0.91 -0.04
CA LEU A 306 -12.39 -0.62 -0.89
C LEU A 306 -13.62 -1.40 -0.41
N VAL A 307 -14.66 -0.70 0.05
CA VAL A 307 -15.91 -1.32 0.55
C VAL A 307 -17.08 -1.18 -0.42
N GLN A 308 -17.06 -0.18 -1.29
CA GLN A 308 -18.07 -0.01 -2.34
C GLN A 308 -17.44 0.57 -3.60
N ARG A 309 -17.87 0.08 -4.76
CA ARG A 309 -17.61 0.70 -6.06
C ARG A 309 -18.94 0.88 -6.81
N VAL A 310 -19.12 2.02 -7.44
CA VAL A 310 -20.23 2.28 -8.36
C VAL A 310 -19.66 2.50 -9.75
N ASP A 311 -20.06 1.65 -10.70
CA ASP A 311 -19.66 1.70 -12.10
C ASP A 311 -20.38 2.80 -12.88
N PRO A 312 -19.91 3.14 -14.10
CA PRO A 312 -20.54 4.16 -14.96
C PRO A 312 -22.03 3.95 -15.27
N ASP A 313 -22.48 2.70 -15.29
CA ASP A 313 -23.87 2.32 -15.56
C ASP A 313 -24.74 2.30 -14.29
N GLY A 314 -24.15 2.64 -13.13
CA GLY A 314 -24.80 2.60 -11.82
C GLY A 314 -24.71 1.24 -11.13
N GLY A 315 -24.01 0.25 -11.69
CA GLY A 315 -23.78 -1.03 -11.05
C GLY A 315 -22.99 -0.88 -9.74
N GLU A 316 -23.52 -1.43 -8.64
CA GLU A 316 -22.90 -1.33 -7.32
C GLU A 316 -22.23 -2.64 -6.91
N HIS A 317 -20.95 -2.56 -6.54
CA HIS A 317 -20.18 -3.66 -5.97
C HIS A 317 -19.93 -3.40 -4.50
N PHE A 318 -20.05 -4.41 -3.65
CA PHE A 318 -19.75 -4.29 -2.22
C PHE A 318 -18.73 -5.33 -1.77
N LYS A 319 -17.88 -4.92 -0.82
CA LYS A 319 -16.91 -5.79 -0.17
C LYS A 319 -16.94 -5.60 1.34
N SER A 320 -16.77 -6.69 2.07
CA SER A 320 -16.62 -6.66 3.52
C SER A 320 -15.43 -7.51 3.96
N TYR A 321 -14.77 -7.08 5.02
CA TYR A 321 -13.52 -7.66 5.46
C TYR A 321 -13.55 -7.98 6.95
N ASP A 322 -12.86 -9.03 7.36
CA ASP A 322 -12.68 -9.34 8.77
C ASP A 322 -11.66 -8.41 9.47
N ALA A 323 -11.41 -8.70 10.75
CA ALA A 323 -10.46 -7.96 11.58
C ALA A 323 -9.00 -8.15 11.13
N GLN A 324 -8.69 -9.25 10.46
CA GLN A 324 -7.36 -9.57 9.95
C GLN A 324 -7.08 -8.95 8.57
N GLY A 325 -8.09 -8.38 7.91
CA GLY A 325 -7.94 -7.78 6.58
C GLY A 325 -8.45 -8.64 5.43
N ARG A 326 -8.97 -9.84 5.69
CA ARG A 326 -9.36 -10.81 4.67
C ARG A 326 -10.78 -10.53 4.16
N LEU A 327 -11.00 -10.68 2.85
CA LEU A 327 -12.30 -10.51 2.22
C LEU A 327 -13.26 -11.59 2.69
N THR A 328 -14.39 -11.23 3.29
CA THR A 328 -15.38 -12.19 3.81
C THR A 328 -16.63 -12.28 2.95
N VAL A 329 -17.02 -11.18 2.32
CA VAL A 329 -18.18 -11.12 1.42
C VAL A 329 -17.89 -10.18 0.28
N GLU A 330 -18.26 -10.59 -0.93
CA GLU A 330 -18.34 -9.77 -2.13
C GLU A 330 -19.77 -9.86 -2.68
N GLN A 331 -20.33 -8.72 -3.11
CA GLN A 331 -21.62 -8.66 -3.78
C GLN A 331 -21.46 -7.94 -5.12
N ASP A 332 -22.00 -8.54 -6.17
CA ASP A 332 -21.99 -7.97 -7.52
C ASP A 332 -23.21 -7.04 -7.77
N PRO A 333 -23.23 -6.30 -8.90
CA PRO A 333 -24.33 -5.41 -9.26
C PRO A 333 -25.69 -6.10 -9.46
N LEU A 334 -25.69 -7.42 -9.72
CA LEU A 334 -26.90 -8.22 -9.86
C LEU A 334 -27.43 -8.72 -8.50
N GLY A 335 -26.71 -8.42 -7.41
CA GLY A 335 -27.03 -8.85 -6.06
C GLY A 335 -26.57 -10.26 -5.72
N ALA A 336 -25.77 -10.90 -6.57
CA ALA A 336 -25.17 -12.19 -6.25
C ALA A 336 -24.08 -12.01 -5.21
N ILE A 337 -24.17 -12.79 -4.13
CA ILE A 337 -23.22 -12.74 -3.02
C ILE A 337 -22.27 -13.93 -3.10
N THR A 338 -20.98 -13.65 -2.95
CA THR A 338 -19.92 -14.64 -2.75
C THR A 338 -19.36 -14.48 -1.34
N ALA A 339 -19.43 -15.55 -0.53
CA ALA A 339 -18.88 -15.56 0.82
C ALA A 339 -17.61 -16.43 0.91
N TYR A 340 -16.64 -15.96 1.68
CA TYR A 340 -15.32 -16.59 1.85
C TYR A 340 -15.13 -16.99 3.32
N GLN A 341 -14.65 -18.21 3.56
CA GLN A 341 -14.29 -18.69 4.88
C GLN A 341 -12.82 -19.09 4.94
N TYR A 342 -12.17 -18.71 6.03
CA TYR A 342 -10.76 -18.97 6.28
C TYR A 342 -10.58 -19.79 7.56
N ASP A 343 -9.53 -20.60 7.60
CA ASP A 343 -9.09 -21.22 8.84
C ASP A 343 -8.29 -20.25 9.73
N GLU A 344 -7.90 -20.74 10.91
CA GLU A 344 -7.04 -20.01 11.85
C GLU A 344 -5.65 -19.69 11.29
N ALA A 345 -5.18 -20.48 10.32
CA ALA A 345 -3.91 -20.27 9.63
C ALA A 345 -4.00 -19.26 8.48
N GLY A 346 -5.17 -18.65 8.25
CA GLY A 346 -5.36 -17.67 7.18
C GLY A 346 -5.69 -18.25 5.82
N ARG A 347 -5.81 -19.57 5.68
CA ARG A 347 -6.02 -20.24 4.40
C ARG A 347 -7.50 -20.28 4.06
N LEU A 348 -7.83 -19.99 2.80
CA LEU A 348 -9.21 -20.08 2.30
C LEU A 348 -9.65 -21.56 2.32
N VAL A 349 -10.71 -21.86 3.08
CA VAL A 349 -11.24 -23.23 3.24
C VAL A 349 -12.58 -23.43 2.55
N ALA A 350 -13.35 -22.37 2.30
CA ALA A 350 -14.60 -22.48 1.55
C ALA A 350 -14.95 -21.18 0.82
N LEU A 351 -15.62 -21.34 -0.33
CA LEU A 351 -16.18 -20.27 -1.16
C LEU A 351 -17.63 -20.65 -1.49
N PHE A 352 -18.57 -19.73 -1.23
CA PHE A 352 -20.00 -19.94 -1.45
C PHE A 352 -20.50 -18.93 -2.50
N PRO A 353 -20.59 -19.29 -3.78
CA PRO A 353 -20.98 -18.38 -4.85
C PRO A 353 -22.50 -18.33 -5.06
N GLY A 354 -22.99 -17.22 -5.63
CA GLY A 354 -24.36 -17.12 -6.14
C GLY A 354 -25.45 -17.11 -5.07
N MET A 355 -25.13 -16.68 -3.86
CA MET A 355 -26.10 -16.60 -2.77
C MET A 355 -26.99 -15.36 -2.97
N THR A 356 -28.31 -15.50 -2.83
CA THR A 356 -29.26 -14.36 -2.82
C THR A 356 -29.48 -13.78 -1.43
N SER A 357 -28.92 -14.42 -0.40
CA SER A 357 -28.88 -13.97 0.99
C SER A 357 -27.74 -14.67 1.74
N LEU A 358 -27.17 -14.01 2.76
CA LEU A 358 -26.12 -14.61 3.60
C LEU A 358 -26.67 -15.85 4.34
N PRO A 359 -25.89 -16.94 4.47
CA PRO A 359 -26.35 -18.12 5.19
C PRO A 359 -26.52 -17.81 6.67
N PRO A 360 -27.48 -18.41 7.38
CA PRO A 360 -27.73 -18.15 8.80
C PRO A 360 -26.56 -18.52 9.74
N THR A 361 -25.50 -19.15 9.23
CA THR A 361 -24.28 -19.53 9.96
C THR A 361 -23.12 -18.52 9.87
N SER A 362 -23.24 -17.41 9.15
CA SER A 362 -22.19 -16.37 9.09
C SER A 362 -22.33 -15.25 10.13
N MET A 363 -23.34 -15.29 11.00
CA MET A 363 -23.40 -14.41 12.18
C MET A 363 -22.50 -14.96 13.30
N SER A 364 -21.17 -14.83 13.15
CA SER A 364 -20.33 -14.71 14.34
C SER A 364 -20.55 -13.32 14.90
N MET A 365 -21.29 -13.26 16.00
CA MET A 365 -21.44 -12.07 16.82
C MET A 365 -20.04 -11.68 17.31
N VAL A 366 -19.43 -10.65 16.71
CA VAL A 366 -18.22 -10.02 17.25
C VAL A 366 -18.63 -9.32 18.54
N SER A 367 -18.58 -10.03 19.65
CA SER A 367 -18.65 -9.42 20.98
C SER A 367 -17.30 -8.78 21.26
N TYR A 368 -17.26 -7.46 21.44
CA TYR A 368 -16.11 -6.82 22.07
C TYR A 368 -16.02 -7.32 23.52
N GLY A 369 -15.04 -8.18 23.79
CA GLY A 369 -14.72 -8.69 25.12
C GLY A 369 -14.28 -7.54 26.02
N SER A 370 -15.09 -7.26 27.03
CA SER A 370 -14.72 -6.44 28.19
C SER A 370 -13.58 -7.12 28.95
N CYS A 371 -12.49 -6.38 29.18
CA CYS A 371 -11.65 -6.62 30.35
C CYS A 371 -12.44 -6.15 31.59
N ALA A 372 -12.52 -7.02 32.60
CA ALA A 372 -13.30 -6.82 33.81
C ALA A 372 -12.67 -5.74 34.72
N GLY A 373 -13.50 -4.77 35.13
CA GLY A 373 -13.09 -3.68 36.01
C GLY A 373 -14.19 -2.70 36.44
N VAL A 374 -15.37 -3.20 36.81
CA VAL A 374 -16.31 -2.62 37.82
C VAL A 374 -16.86 -1.18 37.61
N ARG A 375 -18.06 -1.06 37.00
CA ARG A 375 -19.36 -0.59 37.58
C ARG A 375 -20.29 0.02 36.51
N ARG A 376 -21.51 -0.55 36.44
CA ARG A 376 -22.79 -0.12 35.83
C ARG A 376 -22.80 1.12 34.90
N SER A 377 -23.23 0.94 33.65
CA SER A 377 -24.59 1.27 33.16
C SER A 377 -24.71 1.29 31.62
N GLY A 378 -25.77 0.69 31.08
CA GLY A 378 -26.40 1.06 29.79
C GLY A 378 -25.78 0.51 28.50
N SER A 379 -26.19 -0.69 28.06
CA SER A 379 -25.95 -1.16 26.69
C SER A 379 -27.00 -0.62 25.73
N THR A 380 -26.58 0.14 24.73
CA THR A 380 -27.36 0.43 23.51
C THR A 380 -27.09 -0.66 22.48
N SER A 381 -28.07 -1.48 22.16
CA SER A 381 -28.00 -2.46 21.06
C SER A 381 -28.44 -1.80 19.76
N VAL A 382 -27.58 -1.79 18.73
CA VAL A 382 -27.99 -1.42 17.36
C VAL A 382 -28.62 -2.64 16.71
N MET A 383 -29.94 -2.59 16.52
CA MET A 383 -30.72 -3.63 15.86
C MET A 383 -30.73 -3.34 14.35
N ILE A 384 -29.98 -4.10 13.55
CA ILE A 384 -30.13 -4.08 12.09
C ILE A 384 -31.34 -4.95 11.75
N ARG A 385 -32.47 -4.32 11.49
CA ARG A 385 -33.69 -5.00 11.03
C ARG A 385 -33.71 -4.89 9.50
N ALA A 386 -33.64 -6.02 8.81
CA ALA A 386 -33.88 -6.07 7.38
C ALA A 386 -35.33 -5.63 7.10
N ILE A 387 -35.51 -4.51 6.42
CA ILE A 387 -36.80 -4.10 5.85
C ILE A 387 -36.59 -4.05 4.34
N SER A 388 -37.46 -4.78 3.64
CA SER A 388 -37.55 -4.81 2.19
C SER A 388 -37.85 -3.42 1.63
N HIS A 389 -37.06 -3.01 0.64
CA HIS A 389 -37.16 -1.79 -0.16
C HIS A 389 -36.90 -0.45 0.56
N ALA A 390 -35.91 0.29 0.01
CA ALA A 390 -35.47 1.67 0.26
C ALA A 390 -34.30 1.91 1.25
N ARG A 391 -33.18 2.36 0.68
CA ARG A 391 -32.02 3.11 1.22
C ARG A 391 -31.51 2.76 2.63
N LEU A 392 -30.28 2.23 2.71
CA LEU A 392 -29.44 2.35 3.91
C LEU A 392 -29.16 3.83 4.17
N ILE A 393 -29.74 4.39 5.24
CA ILE A 393 -29.32 5.67 5.80
C ILE A 393 -28.71 5.38 7.17
N LEU A 394 -27.42 5.65 7.32
CA LEU A 394 -26.76 5.73 8.62
C LEU A 394 -27.23 7.03 9.29
N MET A 395 -27.97 6.95 10.39
CA MET A 395 -28.25 8.11 11.25
C MET A 395 -27.64 7.86 12.64
N ALA A 396 -26.65 8.66 13.00
CA ALA A 396 -26.13 8.75 14.36
C ALA A 396 -27.00 9.74 15.16
N MET A 397 -27.61 9.30 16.26
CA MET A 397 -28.26 10.19 17.22
C MET A 397 -27.34 10.44 18.42
N SER A 398 -27.01 11.71 18.67
CA SER A 398 -26.28 12.18 19.86
C SER A 398 -27.19 12.13 21.10
N PRO A 399 -26.68 11.77 22.30
CA PRO A 399 -27.51 11.73 23.50
C PRO A 399 -27.64 13.13 24.13
N SER A 400 -28.88 13.63 24.24
CA SER A 400 -29.22 14.78 25.09
C SER A 400 -29.46 14.29 26.53
N THR A 401 -28.89 15.01 27.48
CA THR A 401 -28.84 14.73 28.92
C THR A 401 -30.23 14.80 29.56
N ALA A 402 -30.66 13.77 30.28
CA ALA A 402 -31.83 13.85 31.16
C ALA A 402 -31.60 13.13 32.50
N MET A 403 -31.64 13.92 33.58
CA MET A 403 -31.72 13.48 34.97
C MET A 403 -33.06 12.77 35.24
N THR A 404 -33.07 11.80 36.16
CA THR A 404 -34.31 11.19 36.66
C THR A 404 -34.57 11.62 38.11
N SER A 405 -35.77 12.15 38.36
CA SER A 405 -36.47 12.01 39.64
C SER A 405 -37.96 11.87 39.34
N GLY A 406 -38.58 10.87 39.96
CA GLY A 406 -39.86 10.27 39.55
C GLY A 406 -41.12 11.13 39.67
N GLY A 407 -42.17 10.64 39.02
CA GLY A 407 -43.52 11.20 39.10
C GLY A 407 -44.42 10.62 38.01
N SER A 408 -45.59 10.18 38.43
CA SER A 408 -46.69 9.49 37.74
C SER A 408 -47.13 9.99 36.34
N CYS A 409 -47.62 9.02 35.55
CA CYS A 409 -48.79 9.06 34.63
C CYS A 409 -48.77 9.93 33.34
N TRP A 410 -48.95 9.25 32.19
CA TRP A 410 -50.05 9.40 31.19
C TRP A 410 -49.56 9.02 29.77
N LEU A 411 -50.29 8.12 29.10
CA LEU A 411 -50.22 7.93 27.66
C LEU A 411 -50.78 9.17 26.95
N SER A 412 -50.03 9.76 26.02
CA SER A 412 -50.60 10.58 24.94
C SER A 412 -49.90 10.26 23.62
N GLY A 413 -50.67 9.87 22.62
CA GLY A 413 -50.18 9.49 21.29
C GLY A 413 -49.74 10.68 20.43
N ILE A 414 -48.96 10.37 19.40
CA ILE A 414 -48.68 11.22 18.24
C ILE A 414 -48.74 10.27 17.03
N ARG A 415 -49.90 10.19 16.36
CA ARG A 415 -50.24 10.85 15.08
C ARG A 415 -49.22 10.58 13.97
N THR A 416 -49.53 9.55 13.19
CA THR A 416 -49.11 9.37 11.80
C THR A 416 -49.69 10.50 10.94
N THR A 417 -48.83 11.20 10.21
CA THR A 417 -49.23 11.94 9.01
C THR A 417 -48.40 11.44 7.85
N ALA A 418 -49.06 10.63 7.02
CA ALA A 418 -48.62 10.34 5.66
C ALA A 418 -48.93 11.55 4.78
N VAL A 419 -47.99 11.96 3.94
CA VAL A 419 -48.30 12.74 2.74
C VAL A 419 -47.56 12.07 1.59
N SER A 420 -48.35 11.51 0.69
CA SER A 420 -48.00 11.03 -0.64
C SER A 420 -47.92 12.20 -1.62
N ALA A 421 -46.86 12.25 -2.42
CA ALA A 421 -46.85 12.40 -3.88
C ALA A 421 -45.41 12.27 -4.36
#